data_AF-A0AB38UL11-F1
#
_entry.id   AF-A0AB38UL11-F1
#
_cell.length_a   1.000
_cell.length_b   1.000
_cell.length_c   1.000
_cell.angle_alpha   90.00
_cell.angle_beta   90.00
_cell.angle_gamma   90.00
#
_symmetry.space_group_name_H-M   'P 1'
#
loop_
_entity.id
_entity.type
_entity.pdbx_description
1 polymer ?
#
loop_
_entity_poly.entity_id
_entity_poly.type
_entity_poly.pdbx_seq_one_letter_code
_entity_poly.pdbx_strand_id
1 'polypeptide(L)'
;MDSYFDAVANQGPVLPFHCGLLGDGISSQTNWLGELLVHGGDVARAVTAPWELPERDMLLVLRGLMQFGSGSAYLRAGLSPHTDICAAIDVPEARPYVIHVHAGTAEFRVRRPDDRPDAVLRAPASTLALLLYQRIGPLTAARKGLRTVGGRRPWRALKLQSCFEPI
;
A
#
# COMPACT_ATOMS: atom_id res chain seq x y z
N MET A 1 1.76 -7.53 -15.52
CA MET A 1 2.50 -7.52 -14.25
C MET A 1 1.83 -8.43 -13.22
N ASP A 2 0.54 -8.24 -12.95
CA ASP A 2 -0.20 -9.06 -11.98
C ASP A 2 -0.13 -10.57 -12.23
N SER A 3 -0.30 -11.01 -13.48
CA SER A 3 -0.21 -12.43 -13.85
C SER A 3 1.16 -13.05 -13.59
N TYR A 4 2.24 -12.29 -13.77
CA TYR A 4 3.59 -12.73 -13.45
C TYR A 4 3.74 -12.91 -11.94
N PHE A 5 3.33 -11.92 -11.15
CA PHE A 5 3.35 -12.03 -9.69
C PHE A 5 2.52 -13.19 -9.18
N ASP A 6 1.32 -13.39 -9.71
CA ASP A 6 0.45 -14.47 -9.25
C ASP A 6 1.01 -15.85 -9.62
N ALA A 7 1.77 -15.94 -10.72
CA ALA A 7 2.47 -17.17 -11.08
C ALA A 7 3.62 -17.50 -10.13
N VAL A 8 4.34 -16.50 -9.61
CA VAL A 8 5.56 -16.70 -8.80
C VAL A 8 5.37 -16.47 -7.29
N ALA A 9 4.27 -15.85 -6.88
CA ALA A 9 3.91 -15.67 -5.49
C ALA A 9 3.63 -17.03 -4.85
N ASN A 10 4.09 -17.20 -3.61
CA ASN A 10 4.10 -18.45 -2.86
C ASN A 10 4.82 -19.61 -3.58
N GLN A 11 5.63 -19.34 -4.62
CA GLN A 11 6.53 -20.35 -5.16
C GLN A 11 7.78 -20.47 -4.30
N GLY A 12 8.08 -21.69 -3.86
CA GLY A 12 9.24 -21.98 -3.02
C GLY A 12 8.98 -21.80 -1.51
N PRO A 13 10.05 -21.84 -0.70
CA PRO A 13 9.93 -21.71 0.75
C PRO A 13 9.40 -20.32 1.14
N VAL A 14 8.41 -20.30 2.02
CA VAL A 14 7.99 -19.09 2.73
C VAL A 14 8.83 -19.01 4.01
N LEU A 15 9.55 -17.91 4.18
CA LEU A 15 10.50 -17.75 5.27
C LEU A 15 10.03 -16.69 6.28
N PRO A 16 10.43 -16.81 7.56
CA PRO A 16 10.28 -15.73 8.53
C PRO A 16 10.90 -14.43 8.00
N PHE A 17 10.11 -13.38 8.04
CA PHE A 17 10.46 -12.01 7.68
C PHE A 17 10.35 -11.11 8.92
N HIS A 18 10.83 -9.87 8.82
CA HIS A 18 10.81 -8.92 9.93
C HIS A 18 9.40 -8.75 10.52
N CYS A 19 9.33 -8.36 11.80
CA CYS A 19 8.05 -8.11 12.51
C CYS A 19 7.11 -9.32 12.58
N GLY A 20 7.64 -10.55 12.50
CA GLY A 20 6.86 -11.79 12.60
C GLY A 20 6.04 -12.10 11.34
N LEU A 21 6.30 -11.40 10.24
CA LEU A 21 5.67 -11.67 8.95
C LEU A 21 6.33 -12.85 8.25
N LEU A 22 5.66 -13.37 7.24
CA LEU A 22 6.16 -14.41 6.37
C LEU A 22 6.31 -13.84 4.96
N GLY A 23 7.44 -14.11 4.31
CA GLY A 23 7.73 -13.62 2.97
C GLY A 23 8.09 -14.76 2.02
N ASP A 24 7.49 -14.77 0.84
CA ASP A 24 7.96 -15.56 -0.29
C ASP A 24 9.08 -14.80 -1.05
N GLY A 25 9.73 -15.47 -2.00
CA GLY A 25 10.85 -14.88 -2.74
C GLY A 25 10.50 -13.61 -3.52
N ILE A 26 9.31 -13.50 -4.10
CA ILE A 26 8.92 -12.32 -4.89
C ILE A 26 8.46 -11.18 -3.97
N SER A 27 7.77 -11.47 -2.87
CA SER A 27 7.43 -10.49 -1.83
C SER A 27 8.69 -9.88 -1.25
N SER A 28 9.67 -10.70 -0.88
CA SER A 28 10.93 -10.20 -0.33
C SER A 28 11.70 -9.32 -1.32
N GLN A 29 11.84 -9.74 -2.59
CA GLN A 29 12.51 -8.94 -3.61
C GLN A 29 11.85 -7.59 -3.84
N THR A 30 10.52 -7.54 -3.81
CA THR A 30 9.76 -6.32 -4.07
C THR A 30 9.70 -5.39 -2.86
N ASN A 31 9.78 -5.95 -1.64
CA ASN A 31 10.10 -5.18 -0.44
C ASN A 31 11.48 -4.54 -0.58
N TRP A 32 12.53 -5.30 -0.92
CA TRP A 32 13.89 -4.77 -1.12
C TRP A 32 13.94 -3.67 -2.19
N LEU A 33 13.19 -3.81 -3.28
CA LEU A 33 13.03 -2.76 -4.27
C LEU A 33 12.37 -1.50 -3.67
N GLY A 34 11.36 -1.68 -2.82
CA GLY A 34 10.72 -0.61 -2.06
C GLY A 34 11.71 0.11 -1.15
N GLU A 35 12.52 -0.63 -0.41
CA GLU A 35 13.58 -0.07 0.44
C GLU A 35 14.54 0.79 -0.38
N LEU A 36 15.03 0.26 -1.51
CA LEU A 36 15.95 0.99 -2.38
C LEU A 36 15.33 2.26 -2.97
N LEU A 37 14.12 2.17 -3.54
CA LEU A 37 13.49 3.28 -4.26
C LEU A 37 12.95 4.35 -3.32
N VAL A 38 12.26 3.96 -2.25
CA VAL A 38 11.63 4.89 -1.32
C VAL A 38 12.69 5.54 -0.42
N HIS A 39 13.57 4.76 0.20
CA HIS A 39 14.62 5.33 1.07
C HIS A 39 15.78 5.94 0.28
N GLY A 40 16.08 5.45 -0.93
CA GLY A 40 16.97 6.15 -1.85
C GLY A 40 16.47 7.57 -2.15
N GLY A 41 15.15 7.75 -2.25
CA GLY A 41 14.53 9.08 -2.37
C GLY A 41 14.73 9.97 -1.14
N ASP A 42 14.76 9.40 0.06
CA ASP A 42 15.08 10.14 1.29
C ASP A 42 16.53 10.65 1.27
N VAL A 43 17.48 9.81 0.85
CA VAL A 43 18.89 10.19 0.69
C VAL A 43 19.05 11.25 -0.40
N ALA A 44 18.47 11.03 -1.57
CA ALA A 44 18.53 11.97 -2.70
C ALA A 44 17.98 13.34 -2.31
N ARG A 45 16.86 13.38 -1.56
CA ARG A 45 16.30 14.61 -1.01
C ARG A 45 17.28 15.33 -0.07
N ALA A 46 17.97 14.59 0.81
CA ALA A 46 18.94 15.17 1.75
C ALA A 46 20.14 15.83 1.03
N VAL A 47 20.54 15.30 -0.12
CA VAL A 47 21.65 15.84 -0.94
C VAL A 47 21.18 16.70 -2.12
N THR A 48 19.88 16.99 -2.21
CA THR A 48 19.27 17.75 -3.33
C THR A 48 19.56 17.16 -4.71
N ALA A 49 19.64 15.82 -4.79
CA ALA A 49 19.80 15.10 -6.05
C ALA A 49 18.42 14.81 -6.69
N PRO A 50 18.32 14.79 -8.03
CA PRO A 50 17.13 14.30 -8.70
C PRO A 50 16.93 12.81 -8.38
N TRP A 51 15.68 12.41 -8.16
CA TRP A 51 15.30 11.02 -7.91
C TRP A 51 13.96 10.73 -8.56
N GLU A 52 13.95 9.80 -9.49
CA GLU A 52 12.75 9.37 -10.18
C GLU A 52 12.20 8.09 -9.55
N LEU A 53 10.87 7.97 -9.53
CA LEU A 53 10.16 6.77 -9.10
C LEU A 53 9.38 6.24 -10.29
N PRO A 54 9.98 5.36 -11.13
CA PRO A 54 9.32 4.84 -12.32
C PRO A 54 8.03 4.10 -11.95
N GLU A 55 6.90 4.44 -12.58
CA GLU A 55 5.58 3.86 -12.25
C GLU A 55 5.59 2.33 -12.35
N ARG A 56 6.28 1.77 -13.36
CA ARG A 56 6.46 0.33 -13.52
C ARG A 56 7.07 -0.33 -12.28
N ASP A 57 8.11 0.28 -11.72
CA ASP A 57 8.82 -0.30 -10.59
C ASP A 57 8.01 -0.09 -9.30
N MET A 58 7.32 1.05 -9.18
CA MET A 58 6.40 1.33 -8.06
C MET A 58 5.17 0.42 -8.04
N LEU A 59 4.71 -0.06 -9.20
CA LEU A 59 3.68 -1.10 -9.26
C LEU A 59 4.17 -2.43 -8.66
N LEU A 60 5.45 -2.80 -8.87
CA LEU A 60 6.05 -3.97 -8.22
C LEU A 60 6.09 -3.79 -6.70
N VAL A 61 6.52 -2.62 -6.24
CA VAL A 61 6.59 -2.26 -4.82
C VAL A 61 5.20 -2.34 -4.16
N LEU A 62 4.19 -1.73 -4.78
CA LEU A 62 2.82 -1.79 -4.27
C LEU A 62 2.30 -3.23 -4.23
N ARG A 63 2.60 -4.04 -5.23
CA ARG A 63 2.17 -5.44 -5.27
C ARG A 63 2.75 -6.23 -4.09
N GLY A 64 4.03 -6.05 -3.78
CA GLY A 64 4.67 -6.63 -2.59
C GLY A 64 4.06 -6.12 -1.29
N LEU A 65 3.80 -4.81 -1.19
CA LEU A 65 3.16 -4.20 -0.03
C LEU A 65 1.77 -4.79 0.25
N MET A 66 0.97 -5.10 -0.78
CA MET A 66 -0.33 -5.76 -0.60
C MET A 66 -0.23 -7.17 -0.01
N GLN A 67 0.95 -7.83 -0.06
CA GLN A 67 1.17 -9.13 0.58
C GLN A 67 1.54 -8.99 2.07
N PHE A 68 2.31 -7.97 2.43
CA PHE A 68 2.74 -7.73 3.82
C PHE A 68 1.79 -6.87 4.65
N GLY A 69 0.93 -6.07 4.01
CA GLY A 69 0.09 -5.09 4.69
C GLY A 69 -1.00 -5.70 5.58
N SER A 70 -1.32 -6.99 5.42
CA SER A 70 -2.33 -7.67 6.22
C SER A 70 -1.86 -7.99 7.64
N GLY A 71 -2.79 -7.97 8.59
CA GLY A 71 -2.54 -8.20 10.01
C GLY A 71 -2.51 -6.90 10.82
N SER A 72 -2.01 -6.99 12.05
CA SER A 72 -1.95 -5.88 12.99
C SER A 72 -0.56 -5.23 13.10
N ALA A 73 0.46 -5.80 12.47
CA ALA A 73 1.86 -5.41 12.65
C ALA A 73 2.15 -3.93 12.35
N TYR A 74 1.40 -3.35 11.41
CA TYR A 74 1.56 -1.96 10.98
C TYR A 74 0.43 -1.04 11.44
N LEU A 75 -0.54 -1.54 12.21
CA LEU A 75 -1.60 -0.70 12.74
C LEU A 75 -1.10 0.10 13.93
N ARG A 76 -1.60 1.34 14.04
CA ARG A 76 -1.25 2.24 15.12
C ARG A 76 -1.63 1.67 16.48
N ALA A 77 -0.71 1.74 17.44
CA ALA A 77 -0.99 1.40 18.82
C ALA A 77 -2.17 2.22 19.37
N GLY A 78 -3.11 1.55 20.02
CA GLY A 78 -4.31 2.19 20.59
C GLY A 78 -5.38 2.54 19.56
N LEU A 79 -5.28 2.08 18.30
CA LEU A 79 -6.37 2.19 17.35
C LEU A 79 -7.63 1.48 17.91
N SER A 80 -8.78 2.18 17.87
CA SER A 80 -10.03 1.61 18.38
C SER A 80 -10.37 0.31 17.62
N PRO A 81 -10.72 -0.79 18.32
CA PRO A 81 -11.20 -2.02 17.68
C PRO A 81 -12.47 -1.84 16.84
N HIS A 82 -13.22 -0.76 17.08
CA HIS A 82 -14.42 -0.37 16.33
C HIS A 82 -14.11 0.43 15.07
N THR A 83 -12.83 0.69 14.77
CA THR A 83 -12.44 1.30 13.50
C THR A 83 -12.80 0.35 12.37
N ASP A 84 -13.65 0.82 11.47
CA ASP A 84 -14.11 0.11 10.28
C ASP A 84 -14.04 1.05 9.09
N ILE A 85 -12.97 0.89 8.29
CA ILE A 85 -12.68 1.70 7.10
C ILE A 85 -12.30 0.76 5.97
N CYS A 86 -13.11 0.73 4.92
CA CYS A 86 -12.86 -0.08 3.72
C CYS A 86 -12.59 0.83 2.52
N ALA A 87 -11.36 0.86 2.02
CA ALA A 87 -10.98 1.64 0.85
C ALA A 87 -10.62 0.72 -0.31
N ALA A 88 -11.29 0.90 -1.45
CA ALA A 88 -10.84 0.31 -2.70
C ALA A 88 -9.73 1.19 -3.30
N ILE A 89 -8.72 0.55 -3.85
CA ILE A 89 -7.52 1.17 -4.39
C ILE A 89 -7.43 0.79 -5.88
N ASP A 90 -7.54 1.80 -6.73
CA ASP A 90 -7.42 1.68 -8.18
C ASP A 90 -6.13 2.36 -8.64
N VAL A 91 -5.16 1.55 -9.07
CA VAL A 91 -3.92 2.05 -9.67
C VAL A 91 -3.95 1.73 -11.16
N PRO A 92 -3.64 2.68 -12.06
CA PRO A 92 -3.49 2.38 -13.48
C PRO A 92 -2.56 1.18 -13.70
N GLU A 93 -2.93 0.27 -14.61
CA GLU A 93 -2.15 -0.93 -14.95
C GLU A 93 -2.02 -2.00 -13.85
N ALA A 94 -2.66 -1.79 -12.69
CA ALA A 94 -2.81 -2.80 -11.65
C ALA A 94 -4.26 -3.28 -11.55
N ARG A 95 -4.43 -4.52 -11.09
CA ARG A 95 -5.73 -4.98 -10.62
C ARG A 95 -6.20 -4.18 -9.39
N PRO A 96 -7.50 -3.97 -9.20
CA PRO A 96 -8.02 -3.28 -8.02
C PRO A 96 -7.80 -4.06 -6.72
N TYR A 97 -7.42 -3.36 -5.66
CA TYR A 97 -7.27 -3.90 -4.30
C TYR A 97 -8.25 -3.26 -3.33
N VAL A 98 -8.39 -3.88 -2.16
CA VAL A 98 -9.05 -3.32 -1.00
C VAL A 98 -8.07 -3.31 0.17
N ILE A 99 -8.05 -2.18 0.88
CA ILE A 99 -7.47 -2.05 2.21
C ILE A 99 -8.64 -1.89 3.17
N HIS A 100 -8.84 -2.87 4.05
CA HIS A 100 -9.91 -2.87 5.04
C HIS A 100 -9.33 -2.94 6.44
N VAL A 101 -9.44 -1.85 7.19
CA VAL A 101 -9.12 -1.83 8.62
C VAL A 101 -10.40 -2.16 9.37
N HIS A 102 -10.40 -3.27 10.10
CA HIS A 102 -11.55 -3.74 10.89
C HIS A 102 -11.09 -4.59 12.07
N ALA A 103 -11.83 -4.57 13.19
CA ALA A 103 -11.60 -5.46 14.33
C ALA A 103 -10.14 -5.48 14.85
N GLY A 104 -9.44 -4.34 14.79
CA GLY A 104 -8.04 -4.25 15.21
C GLY A 104 -7.02 -4.92 14.28
N THR A 105 -7.41 -5.25 13.05
CA THR A 105 -6.53 -5.80 12.00
C THR A 105 -6.72 -5.03 10.69
N ALA A 106 -5.74 -5.14 9.79
CA ALA A 106 -5.87 -4.71 8.41
C ALA A 106 -5.94 -5.94 7.48
N GLU A 107 -6.80 -5.87 6.48
CA GLU A 107 -6.89 -6.82 5.39
C GLU A 107 -6.49 -6.11 4.10
N PHE A 108 -5.50 -6.64 3.40
CA PHE A 108 -5.07 -6.20 2.08
C PHE A 108 -5.34 -7.35 1.12
N ARG A 109 -6.23 -7.13 0.15
CA ARG A 109 -6.64 -8.20 -0.79
C ARG A 109 -7.10 -7.65 -2.11
N VAL A 110 -7.22 -8.55 -3.09
CA VAL A 110 -7.85 -8.22 -4.37
C VAL A 110 -9.32 -7.84 -4.13
N ARG A 111 -9.76 -6.80 -4.83
CA ARG A 111 -11.16 -6.34 -4.79
C ARG A 111 -12.06 -7.40 -5.41
N ARG A 112 -13.16 -7.69 -4.73
CA ARG A 112 -14.23 -8.59 -5.15
C ARG A 112 -15.41 -7.76 -5.70
N PRO A 113 -16.23 -8.31 -6.62
CA PRO A 113 -17.38 -7.59 -7.18
C PRO A 113 -18.38 -7.08 -6.13
N ASP A 114 -18.59 -7.85 -5.07
CA ASP A 114 -19.55 -7.53 -4.01
C ASP A 114 -19.01 -6.59 -2.93
N ASP A 115 -17.74 -6.17 -3.02
CA ASP A 115 -17.17 -5.23 -2.07
C ASP A 115 -17.94 -3.91 -2.08
N ARG A 116 -18.19 -3.38 -0.87
CA ARG A 116 -18.89 -2.11 -0.64
C ARG A 116 -17.95 -1.11 0.02
N PRO A 117 -16.91 -0.63 -0.68
CA PRO A 117 -15.94 0.26 -0.08
C PRO A 117 -16.57 1.60 0.33
N ASP A 118 -16.07 2.16 1.43
CA ASP A 118 -16.38 3.53 1.86
C ASP A 118 -15.89 4.54 0.81
N ALA A 119 -14.74 4.29 0.19
CA ALA A 119 -14.19 5.12 -0.87
C ALA A 119 -13.48 4.27 -1.92
N VAL A 120 -13.49 4.74 -3.18
CA VAL A 120 -12.60 4.26 -4.23
C VAL A 120 -11.55 5.34 -4.46
N LEU A 121 -10.30 5.04 -4.12
CA LEU A 121 -9.16 5.93 -4.28
C LEU A 121 -8.39 5.54 -5.53
N ARG A 122 -8.18 6.50 -6.43
CA ARG A 122 -7.39 6.32 -7.64
C ARG A 122 -6.14 7.17 -7.58
N ALA A 123 -4.96 6.59 -7.84
CA ALA A 123 -3.69 7.32 -7.85
C ALA A 123 -2.67 6.64 -8.76
N PRO A 124 -1.64 7.37 -9.25
CA PRO A 124 -0.42 6.74 -9.75
C PRO A 124 0.23 5.84 -8.69
N ALA A 125 0.97 4.82 -9.14
CA ALA A 125 1.61 3.84 -8.27
C ALA A 125 2.61 4.51 -7.34
N SER A 126 3.45 5.42 -7.87
CA SER A 126 4.42 6.19 -7.09
C SER A 126 3.76 7.02 -5.99
N THR A 127 2.63 7.65 -6.29
CA THR A 127 1.90 8.50 -5.36
C THR A 127 1.27 7.70 -4.24
N LEU A 128 0.64 6.56 -4.57
CA LEU A 128 0.06 5.68 -3.57
C LEU A 128 1.15 5.08 -2.67
N ALA A 129 2.27 4.63 -3.24
CA ALA A 129 3.36 4.08 -2.45
C ALA A 129 3.89 5.12 -1.46
N LEU A 130 4.23 6.33 -1.89
CA LEU A 130 4.69 7.39 -0.99
C LEU A 130 3.67 7.74 0.11
N LEU A 131 2.38 7.66 -0.19
CA LEU A 131 1.31 7.88 0.80
C LEU A 131 1.27 6.74 1.84
N LEU A 132 1.33 5.49 1.40
CA LEU A 132 1.29 4.31 2.28
C LEU A 132 2.55 4.20 3.15
N TYR A 133 3.73 4.52 2.59
CA TYR A 133 5.00 4.66 3.32
C TYR A 133 5.08 5.97 4.15
N GLN A 134 3.99 6.73 4.25
CA GLN A 134 3.89 7.99 5.00
C GLN A 134 4.95 9.06 4.66
N ARG A 135 5.58 8.98 3.48
CA ARG A 135 6.53 10.00 2.99
C ARG A 135 5.83 11.27 2.52
N ILE A 136 4.56 11.15 2.13
CA ILE A 136 3.70 12.29 1.82
C ILE A 136 2.37 12.19 2.56
N GLY A 137 1.79 13.36 2.88
CA GLY A 137 0.43 13.45 3.40
C GLY A 137 -0.63 13.47 2.30
N PRO A 138 -1.92 13.39 2.66
CA PRO A 138 -3.04 13.31 1.72
C PRO A 138 -3.14 14.51 0.77
N LEU A 139 -2.79 15.72 1.25
CA LEU A 139 -2.81 16.95 0.43
C LEU A 139 -1.77 16.89 -0.69
N THR A 140 -0.55 16.46 -0.38
CA THR A 140 0.52 16.29 -1.37
C THR A 140 0.19 15.15 -2.33
N ALA A 141 -0.41 14.07 -1.85
CA ALA A 141 -0.88 12.98 -2.69
C ALA A 141 -1.97 13.45 -3.67
N ALA A 142 -2.92 14.27 -3.22
CA ALA A 142 -3.96 14.84 -4.08
C ALA A 142 -3.36 15.70 -5.20
N ARG A 143 -2.36 16.54 -4.86
CA ARG A 143 -1.60 17.32 -5.86
C ARG A 143 -0.83 16.44 -6.85
N LYS A 144 -0.41 15.25 -6.43
CA LYS A 144 0.28 14.25 -7.27
C LYS A 144 -0.68 13.27 -7.98
N GLY A 145 -1.99 13.52 -7.94
CA GLY A 145 -2.97 12.78 -8.74
C GLY A 145 -3.80 11.76 -7.98
N LEU A 146 -3.71 11.68 -6.65
CA LEU A 146 -4.71 10.98 -5.83
C LEU A 146 -6.09 11.63 -5.99
N ARG A 147 -7.09 10.81 -6.30
CA ARG A 147 -8.49 11.23 -6.47
C ARG A 147 -9.42 10.23 -5.82
N THR A 148 -10.49 10.72 -5.21
CA THR A 148 -11.62 9.87 -4.84
C THR A 148 -12.58 9.79 -6.01
N VAL A 149 -12.80 8.59 -6.55
CA VAL A 149 -13.59 8.37 -7.77
C VAL A 149 -14.95 7.72 -7.49
N GLY A 150 -15.24 7.40 -6.23
CA GLY A 150 -16.53 6.85 -5.82
C GLY A 150 -16.52 6.34 -4.38
N GLY A 151 -17.55 5.59 -4.03
CA GLY A 151 -17.75 5.01 -2.70
C GLY A 151 -18.86 5.67 -1.90
N ARG A 152 -19.26 5.02 -0.80
CA ARG A 152 -20.45 5.39 -0.01
C ARG A 152 -20.20 6.50 1.01
N ARG A 153 -18.97 6.57 1.51
CA ARG A 153 -18.54 7.41 2.64
C ARG A 153 -17.11 7.92 2.41
N PRO A 154 -16.87 8.71 1.34
CA PRO A 154 -15.52 9.09 0.91
C PRO A 154 -14.68 9.79 2.00
N TRP A 155 -15.33 10.49 2.93
CA TRP A 155 -14.65 11.15 4.06
C TRP A 155 -13.99 10.16 5.04
N ARG A 156 -14.41 8.88 5.09
CA ARG A 156 -13.76 7.87 5.96
C ARG A 156 -12.35 7.53 5.49
N ALA A 157 -12.13 7.51 4.17
CA ALA A 157 -10.82 7.22 3.61
C ALA A 157 -9.75 8.26 3.96
N LEU A 158 -10.15 9.48 4.35
CA LEU A 158 -9.23 10.50 4.89
C LEU A 158 -8.53 10.05 6.17
N LYS A 159 -9.13 9.11 6.91
CA LYS A 159 -8.55 8.54 8.14
C LYS A 159 -7.71 7.30 7.88
N LEU A 160 -7.73 6.72 6.68
CA LEU A 160 -7.07 5.45 6.39
C LEU A 160 -5.58 5.48 6.74
N GLN A 161 -4.86 6.52 6.30
CA GLN A 161 -3.42 6.66 6.60
C GLN A 161 -3.16 6.76 8.11
N SER A 162 -4.07 7.38 8.87
CA SER A 162 -3.93 7.51 10.33
C SER A 162 -4.12 6.21 11.10
N CYS A 163 -4.62 5.15 10.45
CA CYS A 163 -4.71 3.83 11.05
C CYS A 163 -3.36 3.11 11.14
N PHE A 164 -2.35 3.55 10.38
CA PHE A 164 -1.06 2.88 10.29
C PHE A 164 0.03 3.62 11.06
N GLU A 165 1.01 2.88 11.58
CA GLU A 165 2.20 3.46 12.20
C GLU A 165 3.05 4.21 11.15
N PRO A 166 3.73 5.31 11.55
CA PRO A 166 4.76 5.92 10.73
C PRO A 166 5.89 4.92 10.50
N ILE A 167 6.32 4.80 9.24
CA ILE A 167 7.47 4.01 8.78
C ILE A 167 8.54 4.98 8.27
#